data_AF-A0A531LIV4-F1
#
_entry.id   AF-A0A531LIV4-F1
#
_cell.length_a   1.000
_cell.length_b   1.000
_cell.length_c   1.000
_cell.angle_alpha   90.00
_cell.angle_beta   90.00
_cell.angle_gamma   90.00
#
_symmetry.space_group_name_H-M   'P 1'
#
loop_
_entity.id
_entity.type
_entity.pdbx_description
1 polymer ?
#
loop_
_entity_poly.entity_id
_entity_poly.type
_entity_poly.pdbx_seq_one_letter_code
_entity_poly.pdbx_strand_id
1 'polypeptide(L)' 'YDDGMVMAVRFSDAKEVLLRRPGKGAITAMMWDGEERRIVFGSAAGDCGVIDITA' A
#
# COMPACT_ATOMS: atom_id res chain seq x y z
N TYR A 1 10.34 1.06 3.94
CA TYR A 1 10.17 1.82 2.69
C TYR A 1 10.92 1.15 1.56
N ASP A 2 12.22 0.90 1.70
CA ASP A 2 13.04 0.21 0.68
C ASP A 2 12.63 -1.24 0.38
N ASP A 3 11.92 -1.86 1.32
CA ASP A 3 11.41 -3.22 1.25
C ASP A 3 10.07 -3.34 0.51
N GLY A 4 9.46 -2.22 0.10
CA GLY A 4 8.19 -2.24 -0.63
C GLY A 4 6.97 -2.66 0.20
N MET A 5 7.09 -2.71 1.53
CA MET A 5 5.97 -3.06 2.41
C MET A 5 4.94 -1.91 2.44
N VAL A 6 3.65 -2.27 2.42
CA VAL A 6 2.55 -1.31 2.58
C VAL A 6 1.68 -1.75 3.76
N MET A 7 1.46 -0.83 4.69
CA MET A 7 0.65 -1.03 5.89
C MET A 7 -0.36 0.09 6.01
N ALA A 8 -1.61 -0.25 6.33
CA ALA A 8 -2.63 0.71 6.69
C ALA A 8 -2.76 0.79 8.20
N VAL A 9 -2.82 2.01 8.73
CA VAL A 9 -3.06 2.27 10.15
C VAL A 9 -4.31 3.13 10.28
N ARG A 10 -5.27 2.67 11.08
CA ARG A 10 -6.42 3.48 11.44
C ARG A 10 -6.13 4.25 12.72
N PHE A 11 -6.00 5.57 12.60
CA PHE A 11 -5.63 6.43 13.72
C PHE A 11 -6.60 6.40 14.90
N SER A 12 -7.90 6.12 14.68
CA SER A 12 -8.91 6.15 15.74
C SER A 12 -8.75 5.06 16.80
N ASP A 13 -8.22 3.89 16.42
CA ASP A 13 -8.07 2.73 17.30
C ASP A 13 -6.70 2.06 17.19
N ALA A 14 -5.74 2.73 16.53
CA ALA A 14 -4.41 2.23 16.25
C ALA A 14 -4.39 0.84 15.58
N LYS A 15 -5.46 0.48 14.86
CA LYS A 15 -5.53 -0.82 14.20
C LYS A 15 -4.64 -0.81 12.96
N GLU A 16 -3.70 -1.74 12.91
CA GLU A 16 -2.77 -1.91 11.79
C GLU A 16 -3.18 -3.12 10.95
N VAL A 17 -3.12 -2.97 9.63
CA VAL A 17 -3.38 -4.05 8.67
C VAL A 17 -2.24 -4.09 7.67
N LEU A 18 -1.60 -5.26 7.57
CA LEU A 18 -0.58 -5.51 6.56
C LEU A 18 -1.27 -5.69 5.20
N LEU A 19 -1.20 -4.66 4.37
CA LEU A 19 -1.83 -4.63 3.04
C LEU A 19 -0.98 -5.34 1.98
N ARG A 20 0.35 -5.27 2.11
CA ARG A 20 1.29 -5.91 1.18
C ARG A 20 2.51 -6.41 1.93
N ARG A 21 2.85 -7.69 1.74
CA ARG A 21 4.12 -8.27 2.19
C ARG A 21 5.31 -7.60 1.49
N PRO A 22 6.54 -7.63 2.06
CA PRO A 22 7.73 -7.07 1.44
C PRO A 22 7.88 -7.48 -0.04
N GLY A 23 8.22 -6.50 -0.88
CA GLY A 23 8.41 -6.62 -2.32
C GLY A 23 9.86 -6.52 -2.76
N LYS A 24 10.05 -6.33 -4.07
CA LYS A 24 11.38 -6.27 -4.68
C LYS A 24 12.00 -4.87 -4.74
N GLY A 25 11.37 -3.86 -4.16
CA GLY A 25 11.94 -2.51 -4.11
C GLY A 25 11.07 -1.46 -3.46
N ALA A 26 11.67 -0.28 -3.26
CA ALA A 26 11.03 0.85 -2.60
C ALA A 26 9.76 1.31 -3.30
N ILE A 27 8.72 1.64 -2.53
CA ILE A 27 7.52 2.29 -3.09
C ILE A 27 7.88 3.72 -3.46
N THR A 28 7.71 4.07 -4.74
CA THR A 28 8.05 5.40 -5.29
C THR A 28 6.82 6.26 -5.52
N ALA A 29 5.65 5.65 -5.73
CA ALA A 29 4.39 6.36 -5.92
C ALA A 29 3.23 5.60 -5.28
N MET A 30 2.29 6.33 -4.69
CA MET A 30 1.02 5.80 -4.17
C MET A 30 -0.11 6.79 -4.41
N MET A 31 -1.30 6.29 -4.71
CA MET A 31 -2.50 7.11 -4.88
C MET A 31 -3.74 6.34 -4.47
N TRP A 32 -4.69 7.05 -3.86
CA TRP A 32 -6.02 6.54 -3.56
C TRP A 32 -6.91 6.57 -4.79
N ASP A 33 -7.81 5.60 -4.90
CA ASP A 33 -8.94 5.74 -5.81
C ASP A 33 -9.94 6.79 -5.28
N GLY A 34 -10.78 7.32 -6.18
CA GLY A 34 -11.77 8.34 -5.82
C GLY A 34 -12.88 7.85 -4.89
N GLU A 35 -12.97 6.54 -4.66
CA GLU A 35 -13.93 5.94 -3.73
C GLU A 35 -13.32 5.66 -2.35
N GLU A 36 -12.03 5.96 -2.15
CA GLU A 36 -11.28 5.74 -0.90
C GLU A 36 -11.24 4.27 -0.44
N ARG A 37 -11.40 3.33 -1.37
CA ARG A 37 -11.45 1.88 -1.11
C ARG A 37 -10.23 1.14 -1.61
N ARG A 38 -9.47 1.75 -2.51
CA ARG A 38 -8.30 1.12 -3.12
C ARG A 38 -7.13 2.06 -3.17
N ILE A 39 -5.95 1.46 -3.12
CA ILE A 39 -4.68 2.15 -3.25
C ILE A 39 -3.92 1.52 -4.41
N VAL A 40 -3.46 2.35 -5.34
CA VAL A 40 -2.50 1.95 -6.36
C VAL A 40 -1.09 2.31 -5.92
N PHE A 41 -0.12 1.45 -6.18
CA PHE A 41 1.27 1.70 -5.89
C PHE A 41 2.17 1.37 -7.08
N GLY A 42 3.30 2.06 -7.15
CA GLY A 42 4.42 1.75 -8.03
C GLY A 42 5.71 1.67 -7.22
N SER A 43 6.59 0.73 -7.58
CA SER A 43 7.89 0.55 -6.96
C SER A 43 9.05 0.91 -7.90
N ALA A 44 10.21 1.21 -7.32
CA ALA A 44 11.45 1.46 -8.05
C ALA A 44 11.92 0.25 -8.89
N ALA A 45 11.51 -0.96 -8.51
CA ALA A 45 11.82 -2.20 -9.24
C ALA A 45 10.92 -2.42 -10.48
N GLY A 46 9.95 -1.52 -10.72
CA GLY A 46 8.99 -1.64 -11.82
C GLY A 46 7.73 -2.45 -11.48
N ASP A 47 7.63 -2.99 -10.26
CA ASP A 47 6.40 -3.64 -9.80
C ASP A 47 5.32 -2.58 -9.54
N CYS A 48 4.09 -2.87 -9.96
CA CYS A 48 2.90 -2.08 -9.67
C CYS A 48 1.74 -2.99 -9.23
N GLY A 49 0.77 -2.41 -8.54
CA GLY A 49 -0.39 -3.17 -8.07
C GLY A 49 -1.50 -2.30 -7.52
N VAL A 50 -2.66 -2.93 -7.35
CA VAL A 50 -3.85 -2.37 -6.70
C VAL A 50 -4.10 -3.15 -5.43
N ILE A 51 -4.30 -2.43 -4.33
CA ILE A 51 -4.62 -2.98 -3.03
C ILE A 51 -6.05 -2.54 -2.71
N ASP A 52 -6.95 -3.50 -2.51
CA ASP A 52 -8.30 -3.22 -1.99
C ASP A 52 -8.27 -3.34 -0.47
N ILE A 53 -8.66 -2.27 0.24
CA ILE A 53 -8.65 -2.23 1.71
C ILE A 53 -9.97 -2.71 2.33
N THR A 54 -10.96 -3.04 1.50
CA THR A 54 -12.26 -3.55 1.94
C THR A 54 -12.36 -5.07 1.93
N ALA A 55 -11.41 -5.73 1.27
CA ALA A 55 -11.37 -7.19 1.10
C ALA A 55 -11.00 -7.95 2.38
#